data_AF-A0A973GSC8-F1
#
_entry.id   AF-A0A973GSC8-F1
#
_cell.length_a   1.000
_cell.length_b   1.000
_cell.length_c   1.000
_cell.angle_alpha   90.00
_cell.angle_beta   90.00
_cell.angle_gamma   90.00
#
_symmetry.space_group_name_H-M   'P 1'
#
loop_
_entity.id
_entity.type
_entity.pdbx_description
1 polymer ?
#
loop_
_entity_poly.entity_id
_entity_poly.type
_entity_poly.pdbx_seq_one_letter_code
_entity_poly.pdbx_strand_id
1 'polypeptide(L)' 'MGLFVDRVRGVVRFLSSTVRPAPETVAQGAGAELLKGIARKDDQLYILLDMEKAIGT' A
#
# COMPACT_ATOMS: atom_id res chain seq x y z
N MET A 1 17.60 -4.15 5.55
CA MET A 1 16.45 -3.53 6.26
C MET A 1 15.30 -4.52 6.27
N GLY A 2 14.43 -4.48 7.28
CA GLY A 2 13.24 -5.35 7.39
C GLY A 2 12.07 -4.60 7.97
N LEU A 3 10.84 -5.03 7.67
CA LEU A 3 9.60 -4.43 8.15
C LEU A 3 8.97 -5.35 9.20
N PHE A 4 8.75 -4.84 10.41
CA PHE A 4 8.04 -5.56 11.47
C PHE A 4 6.53 -5.50 11.21
N VAL A 5 5.87 -6.66 11.18
CA VAL A 5 4.44 -6.78 10.87
C VAL A 5 3.80 -7.81 11.79
N ASP A 6 2.50 -7.70 12.02
CA ASP A 6 1.77 -8.65 12.85
C ASP A 6 1.75 -10.06 12.23
N ARG A 7 1.44 -10.16 10.92
CA ARG A 7 1.36 -11.44 10.19
C ARG A 7 1.31 -11.27 8.67
N VAL A 8 1.88 -12.23 7.95
CA VAL A 8 1.74 -12.37 6.49
C VAL A 8 0.48 -13.19 6.16
N ARG A 9 -0.39 -12.67 5.29
CA ARG A 9 -1.64 -13.37 4.87
C ARG A 9 -1.48 -14.24 3.62
N GLY A 10 -0.54 -13.92 2.74
CA GLY A 10 -0.34 -14.63 1.48
C GLY A 10 0.09 -13.69 0.35
N VAL A 11 0.01 -14.17 -0.88
CA VAL A 11 0.38 -13.41 -2.08
C VAL A 11 -0.88 -13.15 -2.91
N VAL A 12 -1.12 -11.89 -3.24
CA VAL A 12 -2.27 -11.48 -4.07
C VAL A 12 -1.75 -10.84 -5.35
N ARG A 13 -2.21 -11.33 -6.50
CA ARG A 13 -1.91 -10.75 -7.80
C ARG A 13 -2.97 -9.71 -8.18
N PHE A 14 -2.49 -8.55 -8.63
CA PHE A 14 -3.27 -7.44 -9.16
C PHE A 14 -2.78 -7.07 -10.58
N LEU A 15 -3.67 -6.53 -11.39
CA LEU A 15 -3.28 -5.82 -12.62
C LEU A 15 -2.89 -4.39 -12.23
N SER A 16 -1.83 -3.84 -12.82
CA SER A 16 -1.38 -2.47 -12.52
C SER A 16 -2.47 -1.43 -12.76
N SER A 17 -3.32 -1.64 -13.78
CA SER A 17 -4.47 -0.79 -14.10
C SER A 17 -5.55 -0.74 -13.01
N THR A 18 -5.57 -1.69 -12.07
CA THR A 18 -6.53 -1.71 -10.96
C THR A 18 -6.07 -0.92 -9.74
N VAL A 19 -4.79 -0.53 -9.73
CA VAL A 19 -4.23 0.31 -8.66
C VAL A 19 -4.64 1.75 -8.93
N ARG A 20 -5.33 2.34 -7.96
CA ARG A 20 -5.79 3.73 -8.00
C ARG A 20 -4.94 4.58 -7.05
N PRO A 21 -4.82 5.90 -7.29
CA PRO A 21 -4.19 6.79 -6.34
C PRO A 21 -4.89 6.73 -4.98
N ALA A 22 -4.13 6.96 -3.91
CA ALA A 22 -4.70 7.05 -2.57
C ALA A 22 -5.69 8.23 -2.52
N PRO A 23 -6.84 8.09 -1.81
CA PRO A 23 -7.78 9.20 -1.65
C PRO A 23 -7.13 10.39 -0.93
N GLU A 24 -7.56 11.61 -1.26
CA GLU A 24 -7.00 12.85 -0.69
C GLU A 24 -7.05 12.89 0.84
N THR A 25 -8.07 12.28 1.44
CA THR A 25 -8.23 12.16 2.90
C THR A 25 -7.08 11.41 3.57
N VAL A 26 -6.42 10.50 2.83
CA VAL A 26 -5.25 9.74 3.32
C VAL A 26 -3.96 10.41 2.87
N ALA A 27 -3.96 11.09 1.73
CA ALA A 27 -2.81 11.80 1.18
C ALA A 27 -2.34 13.00 2.02
N GLN A 28 -3.14 13.44 2.99
CA GLN A 28 -2.80 14.54 3.91
C GLN A 28 -2.42 14.07 5.33
N GLY A 29 -2.46 12.76 5.60
CA GLY A 29 -2.11 12.18 6.89
C GLY A 29 -0.62 11.88 7.05
N ALA A 30 -0.19 11.61 8.29
CA ALA A 30 1.16 11.11 8.55
C ALA A 30 1.40 9.79 7.80
N GLY A 31 2.52 9.70 7.05
CA GLY A 31 2.86 8.52 6.26
C GLY A 31 2.21 8.48 4.86
N ALA A 32 1.58 9.56 4.40
CA ALA A 32 1.06 9.69 3.04
C ALA A 32 2.14 9.45 1.98
N GLU A 33 3.37 9.87 2.27
CA GLU A 33 4.55 9.68 1.43
C GLU A 33 4.87 8.19 1.23
N LEU A 34 4.53 7.33 2.19
CA LEU A 34 4.75 5.88 2.14
C LEU A 34 3.70 5.17 1.28
N LEU A 35 2.67 5.85 0.81
CA LEU A 35 1.60 5.25 0.02
C LEU A 35 1.94 5.31 -1.47
N LYS A 36 1.93 4.14 -2.11
CA LYS A 36 2.00 4.00 -3.55
C LYS A 36 0.61 4.07 -4.20
N GLY A 37 -0.43 3.64 -3.47
CA GLY A 37 -1.81 3.67 -3.93
C GLY A 37 -2.71 2.67 -3.22
N ILE A 38 -3.87 2.41 -3.79
CA ILE A 38 -4.86 1.47 -3.27
C ILE A 38 -5.38 0.53 -4.36
N ALA A 39 -5.66 -0.71 -4.00
CA ALA A 39 -6.33 -1.69 -4.85
C ALA A 39 -7.53 -2.30 -4.12
N ARG A 40 -8.60 -2.62 -4.85
CA ARG A 40 -9.75 -3.34 -4.29
C ARG A 40 -9.90 -4.68 -5.00
N LYS A 41 -10.05 -5.76 -4.24
CA LYS A 41 -10.26 -7.12 -4.77
C LYS A 41 -11.05 -7.93 -3.76
N ASP A 42 -12.04 -8.68 -4.23
CA ASP A 42 -12.87 -9.57 -3.42
C ASP A 42 -13.45 -8.88 -2.17
N ASP A 43 -13.97 -7.67 -2.38
CA ASP A 43 -14.49 -6.76 -1.35
C ASP A 43 -13.49 -6.28 -0.29
N GLN A 44 -12.20 -6.61 -0.46
CA GLN A 44 -11.12 -6.15 0.41
C GLN A 44 -10.38 -4.95 -0.20
N LEU A 45 -10.04 -3.98 0.65
CA LEU A 45 -9.18 -2.86 0.30
C LEU A 45 -7.73 -3.19 0.70
N TYR A 46 -6.83 -3.08 -0.27
CA TYR A 46 -5.39 -3.25 -0.12
C TYR A 46 -4.72 -1.88 -0.23
N ILE A 47 -3.98 -1.51 0.80
CA ILE A 47 -3.10 -0.34 0.78
C ILE A 47 -1.74 -0.80 0.27
N LEU A 48 -1.26 -0.17 -0.80
CA LEU A 48 0.04 -0.46 -1.37
C LEU A 48 1.05 0.53 -0.78
N LEU A 49 2.04 0.00 -0.07
CA LEU A 49 3.16 0.75 0.46
C LEU A 49 4.27 0.88 -0.60
N ASP A 50 4.88 2.04 -0.65
CA ASP A 50 6.12 2.29 -1.38
C ASP A 50 7.29 1.77 -0.55
N MET A 51 7.87 0.65 -0.97
CA MET A 51 8.91 -0.04 -0.21
C MET A 51 10.22 0.75 -0.14
N GLU A 52 10.58 1.49 -1.20
CA GLU A 52 11.82 2.29 -1.21
C GLU A 52 11.78 3.35 -0.11
N LYS A 53 10.63 4.02 0.01
CA LYS A 53 10.40 5.02 1.05
C LYS A 53 10.24 4.41 2.44
N ALA A 54 9.56 3.26 2.53
CA ALA A 54 9.30 2.60 3.81
C ALA A 54 10.57 2.03 4.47
N ILE A 55 11.55 1.60 3.68
CA ILE A 55 12.81 1.04 4.19
C ILE A 55 13.97 2.05 4.18
N GLY A 56 13.76 3.26 3.64
CA GLY A 56 14.69 4.38 3.68
C GLY A 56 15.96 4.18 2.83
N THR A 57 15.81 3.71 1.59
CA THR A 57 16.91 3.59 0.61
C THR A 57 17.04 4.79 -0.31
#